data_AF-A0A930MBV2-F1
#
_entry.id   AF-A0A930MBV2-F1
#
_cell.length_a   1.000
_cell.length_b   1.000
_cell.length_c   1.000
_cell.angle_alpha   90.00
_cell.angle_beta   90.00
_cell.angle_gamma   90.00
#
_symmetry.space_group_name_H-M   'P 1'
#
loop_
_entity.id
_entity.type
_entity.pdbx_description
1 polymer ?
#
loop_
_entity_poly.entity_id
_entity_poly.type
_entity_poly.pdbx_seq_one_letter_code
_entity_poly.pdbx_strand_id
1 'polypeptide(L)' 'SGAILRYGEQILVVGMECWGFHAAIYEMVETPEETGFADIECRLNLVEAATELFEDGGHAMAWCMKHI' A
#
# COMPACT_ATOMS: atom_id res chain seq x y z
N SER A 1 -5.40 12.62 4.02
CA SER A 1 -5.96 11.44 4.73
C SER A 1 -5.48 10.19 4.02
N GLY A 2 -5.31 9.06 4.70
CA GLY A 2 -4.80 7.83 4.10
C GLY A 2 -4.65 6.70 5.11
N ALA A 3 -4.37 5.50 4.61
CA ALA A 3 -4.15 4.31 5.41
C ALA A 3 -3.05 3.45 4.77
N ILE A 4 -2.25 2.82 5.62
CA ILE A 4 -1.28 1.79 5.23
C ILE A 4 -1.65 0.55 6.04
N LEU A 5 -1.86 -0.58 5.36
CA LEU A 5 -2.25 -1.84 5.98
C LEU A 5 -1.32 -2.96 5.51
N ARG A 6 -0.75 -3.69 6.46
CA ARG A 6 -0.05 -4.95 6.16
C ARG A 6 -1.06 -6.09 6.10
N TYR A 7 -1.11 -6.80 4.97
CA TYR A 7 -1.94 -7.96 4.74
C TYR A 7 -1.09 -9.11 4.22
N GLY A 8 -0.68 -10.02 5.13
CA GLY A 8 0.30 -11.05 4.80
C GLY A 8 1.65 -10.44 4.39
N GLU A 9 2.10 -10.76 3.17
CA GLU A 9 3.34 -10.25 2.58
C GLU A 9 3.17 -8.93 1.83
N GLN A 10 1.92 -8.51 1.61
CA GLN A 10 1.60 -7.29 0.87
C GLN A 10 1.31 -6.12 1.81
N ILE A 11 1.61 -4.92 1.33
CA ILE A 11 1.34 -3.65 1.99
C ILE A 11 0.38 -2.86 1.10
N LEU A 12 -0.82 -2.60 1.60
CA LEU A 12 -1.87 -1.87 0.91
C LEU A 12 -1.79 -0.41 1.33
N VAL A 13 -1.62 0.49 0.36
CA VAL A 13 -1.48 1.92 0.58
C VAL A 13 -2.63 2.64 -0.09
N VAL A 14 -3.30 3.48 0.69
CA VAL A 14 -4.35 4.38 0.22
C VAL A 14 -4.03 5.78 0.70
N GLY A 15 -4.05 6.74 -0.21
CA GLY A 15 -3.71 8.13 0.11
C GLY A 15 -4.57 9.12 -0.66
N MET A 16 -4.97 10.19 0.01
CA MET A 16 -5.69 11.30 -0.60
C MET A 16 -4.73 12.21 -1.38
N GLU A 17 -5.09 12.52 -2.61
CA GLU A 17 -4.50 13.53 -3.47
C GLU A 17 -5.45 14.70 -3.71
N CYS A 18 -5.04 15.69 -4.50
CA CYS A 18 -5.84 16.88 -4.79
C CYS A 18 -7.18 16.60 -5.48
N TRP A 19 -7.33 15.44 -6.15
CA TRP A 19 -8.52 15.11 -6.95
C TRP A 19 -9.17 13.76 -6.61
N GLY A 20 -8.76 13.09 -5.53
CA GLY A 20 -9.31 11.79 -5.14
C GLY A 20 -8.34 10.99 -4.27
N PHE A 21 -8.52 9.69 -4.22
CA PHE A 21 -7.63 8.76 -3.50
C PHE A 21 -6.89 7.87 -4.50
N HIS A 22 -5.58 7.71 -4.31
CA HIS A 22 -4.80 6.67 -5.00
C HIS A 22 -4.80 5.38 -4.17
N ALA A 23 -4.53 4.28 -4.86
CA ALA A 23 -4.38 2.96 -4.29
C ALA A 23 -3.12 2.30 -4.86
N ALA A 24 -2.31 1.69 -4.01
CA ALA A 24 -1.11 0.97 -4.42
C ALA A 24 -0.86 -0.24 -3.51
N ILE A 25 -0.32 -1.30 -4.09
CA ILE A 25 0.08 -2.53 -3.44
C ILE A 25 1.60 -2.63 -3.54
N TYR A 26 2.23 -2.87 -2.40
CA TYR A 26 3.65 -3.12 -2.29
C TYR A 26 3.89 -4.50 -1.66
N GLU A 27 5.12 -4.98 -1.77
CA GLU A 27 5.62 -6.15 -1.03
C GLU A 27 6.87 -5.76 -0.24
N MET A 28 7.09 -6.43 0.90
CA MET A 28 8.31 -6.27 1.68
C MET A 28 9.47 -6.98 0.96
N VAL A 29 10.53 -6.26 0.60
CA VAL A 29 11.73 -6.84 -0.02
C VAL A 29 12.70 -7.36 1.03
N GLU A 30 12.63 -6.78 2.21
CA GLU A 30 13.50 -7.02 3.35
C GLU A 30 12.62 -7.18 4.59
N THR A 31 13.04 -8.05 5.50
CA THR A 31 12.39 -8.20 6.80
C THR A 31 13.24 -7.60 7.93
N PRO A 32 12.60 -7.17 9.04
CA PRO A 32 13.31 -6.80 10.27
C PRO A 32 14.30 -7.87 10.74
N GLU A 33 13.96 -9.15 10.58
CA GLU A 33 14.78 -10.28 10.99
C GLU A 33 16.07 -10.40 10.15
N GLU A 34 15.99 -10.11 8.85
CA GLU A 34 17.15 -10.17 7.94
C GLU A 34 18.08 -8.96 8.09
N THR A 35 17.52 -7.78 8.36
CA THR A 35 18.25 -6.51 8.33
C THR A 35 18.62 -5.98 9.71
N GLY A 36 17.86 -6.38 10.75
CA GLY A 36 17.91 -5.77 12.08
C GLY A 36 17.23 -4.40 12.16
N PHE A 37 16.54 -3.95 11.11
CA PHE A 37 15.83 -2.66 11.07
C PHE A 37 14.39 -2.77 11.57
N ALA A 38 13.75 -1.64 11.85
CA ALA A 38 12.31 -1.62 12.09
C ALA A 38 11.52 -1.84 10.79
N ASP A 39 10.28 -2.33 10.87
CA ASP A 39 9.41 -2.54 9.69
C ASP A 39 9.29 -1.28 8.82
N ILE A 40 9.24 -0.09 9.44
CA ILE A 40 9.12 1.20 8.74
C ILE A 40 10.39 1.62 7.97
N GLU A 41 11.52 0.97 8.25
CA GLU A 41 12.82 1.21 7.61
C GLU A 41 13.11 0.16 6.53
N CYS A 42 12.34 -0.94 6.49
CA CYS A 42 12.51 -2.00 5.51
C CYS A 42 12.06 -1.55 4.13
N ARG A 43 12.76 -2.01 3.10
CA ARG A 43 12.47 -1.62 1.72
C ARG A 43 11.21 -2.31 1.19
N LEU A 44 10.38 -1.52 0.52
CA LEU A 44 9.21 -1.98 -0.22
C LEU A 44 9.48 -1.99 -1.72
N ASN A 45 8.87 -2.95 -2.43
CA ASN A 45 8.81 -2.96 -3.88
C ASN A 45 7.36 -2.68 -4.34
N LEU A 46 7.19 -1.84 -5.36
CA LEU A 46 5.87 -1.55 -5.92
C LEU A 46 5.43 -2.74 -6.77
N VAL A 47 4.28 -3.31 -6.44
CA VAL A 47 3.68 -4.43 -7.19
C VAL A 47 2.71 -3.89 -8.22
N GLU A 48 1.71 -3.12 -7.78
CA GLU A 48 0.70 -2.53 -8.63
C GLU A 48 0.23 -1.20 -8.05
N ALA A 49 -0.10 -0.25 -8.93
CA ALA A 49 -0.76 0.99 -8.55
C ALA A 49 -1.96 1.23 -9.47
N ALA A 50 -3.06 1.67 -8.90
CA ALA A 50 -4.22 2.08 -9.68
C ALA A 50 -3.84 3.28 -10.55
N THR A 51 -4.25 3.25 -11.82
CA THR A 51 -4.06 4.37 -12.74
C THR A 51 -5.17 5.40 -12.62
N GLU A 52 -6.31 5.01 -12.03
CA GLU A 52 -7.44 5.88 -11.72
C GLU A 52 -7.40 6.39 -10.28
N LEU A 53 -8.13 7.47 -10.01
CA LEU A 53 -8.37 7.99 -8.67
C LEU A 53 -9.77 7.58 -8.20
N PHE A 54 -9.90 7.32 -6.90
CA PHE A 54 -11.15 6.91 -6.26
C PHE A 54 -11.80 8.07 -5.50
N GLU A 55 -13.12 8.02 -5.34
CA GLU A 55 -13.91 9.03 -4.61
C GLU A 55 -13.52 9.11 -3.12
N ASP A 56 -13.25 7.96 -2.51
CA ASP A 56 -12.85 7.88 -1.11
C ASP A 56 -11.83 6.75 -0.87
N GLY A 57 -11.26 6.75 0.35
CA GLY A 57 -10.29 5.75 0.76
C GLY A 57 -10.86 4.33 0.90
N GLY A 58 -12.16 4.17 1.09
CA GLY A 58 -12.82 2.86 1.13
C GLY A 58 -12.87 2.20 -0.24
N HIS A 59 -13.18 2.96 -1.28
CA HIS A 59 -13.13 2.52 -2.68
C HIS A 59 -11.70 2.18 -3.10
N ALA A 60 -10.72 3.02 -2.76
CA ALA A 60 -9.30 2.74 -3.01
C ALA A 60 -8.83 1.46 -2.27
N MET A 61 -9.24 1.26 -1.02
CA MET A 61 -8.91 0.03 -0.29
C MET A 61 -9.59 -1.20 -0.89
N ALA A 62 -10.85 -1.07 -1.31
CA ALA A 62 -11.57 -2.15 -1.99
C ALA A 62 -10.92 -2.53 -3.32
N TRP A 63 -10.28 -1.60 -4.02
CA TRP A 63 -9.45 -1.89 -5.18
C TRP A 63 -8.24 -2.73 -4.79
N CYS A 64 -7.47 -2.31 -3.77
CA CYS A 64 -6.33 -3.09 -3.28
C CYS A 64 -6.74 -4.53 -2.93
N MET A 65 -7.83 -4.70 -2.16
CA MET A 65 -8.31 -6.03 -1.74
C MET A 65 -8.77 -6.94 -2.89
N LYS A 66 -9.05 -6.40 -4.08
CA LYS A 66 -9.41 -7.20 -5.28
C LYS A 66 -8.21 -7.60 -6.12
N HIS A 67 -7.06 -6.96 -5.91
CA HIS A 67 -5.83 -7.12 -6.68
C HIS A 67 -4.75 -7.90 -5.91
N ILE A 68 -5.13 -8.51 -4.78
CA ILE A 68 -4.28 -9.34 -3.93
C ILE A 68 -4.64 -10.83 -4.00
#